data_AF-A0A2V7HK87-F1
#
_entry.id   AF-A0A2V7HK87-F1
#
_cell.length_a   1.000
_cell.length_b   1.000
_cell.length_c   1.000
_cell.angle_alpha   90.00
_cell.angle_beta   90.00
_cell.angle_gamma   90.00
#
_symmetry.space_group_name_H-M   'P 1'
#
loop_
_entity.id
_entity.type
_entity.pdbx_description
1 polymer ?
#
loop_
_entity_poly.entity_id
_entity_poly.type
_entity_poly.pdbx_seq_one_letter_code
_entity_poly.pdbx_strand_id
1 'polypeptide(L)' 'MKIRLASVYVDNLDKALRFYTEKLGFVKKSDFSNGPYRWLTVASPEEPEG' A
#
# COMPACT_ATOMS: atom_id res chain seq x y z
N MET A 1 -15.77 -8.63 -14.37
CA MET A 1 -14.36 -8.23 -14.21
C MET A 1 -14.24 -7.49 -12.88
N LYS A 2 -13.30 -7.87 -11.99
CA LYS A 2 -13.04 -7.18 -10.72
C LYS A 2 -11.63 -6.56 -10.78
N ILE A 3 -11.48 -5.30 -10.40
CA ILE A 3 -10.17 -4.65 -10.27
C ILE A 3 -9.60 -5.07 -8.92
N ARG A 4 -8.43 -5.71 -8.91
CA ARG A 4 -7.76 -6.19 -7.70
C ARG A 4 -6.56 -5.34 -7.27
N LEU A 5 -6.07 -4.47 -8.16
CA LEU A 5 -4.90 -3.65 -7.91
C LEU A 5 -5.07 -2.29 -8.60
N ALA A 6 -4.71 -1.23 -7.89
CA ALA A 6 -4.61 0.12 -8.43
C ALA A 6 -3.30 0.75 -7.95
N SER A 7 -2.63 1.47 -8.83
CA SER A 7 -1.40 2.21 -8.52
C SER A 7 -1.73 3.68 -8.28
N VAL A 8 -1.19 4.23 -7.19
CA VAL A 8 -1.33 5.64 -6.82
C VAL A 8 0.07 6.23 -6.62
N TYR A 9 0.37 7.32 -7.34
CA TYR A 9 1.62 8.05 -7.16
C TYR A 9 1.53 8.94 -5.93
N VAL A 10 2.60 8.96 -5.13
CA VAL A 10 2.68 9.71 -3.87
C VAL A 10 4.05 10.36 -3.74
N ASP A 11 4.11 11.51 -3.08
CA ASP A 11 5.36 12.26 -2.90
C ASP A 11 6.28 11.62 -1.86
N ASN A 12 5.72 10.87 -0.90
CA ASN A 12 6.48 10.23 0.17
C ASN A 12 5.78 8.95 0.64
N LEU A 13 6.48 7.82 0.49
CA LEU A 13 5.94 6.49 0.80
C LEU A 13 5.65 6.29 2.29
N ASP A 14 6.44 6.85 3.20
CA ASP A 14 6.19 6.72 4.65
C ASP A 14 4.96 7.51 5.10
N LYS A 15 4.77 8.70 4.54
CA LYS A 15 3.55 9.50 4.78
C LYS A 15 2.33 8.78 4.23
N ALA A 16 2.43 8.21 3.03
CA ALA A 16 1.36 7.43 2.44
C ALA A 16 1.04 6.18 3.29
N LEU A 17 2.05 5.41 3.69
CA LEU A 17 1.88 4.24 4.53
C LEU A 17 1.07 4.59 5.79
N ARG A 18 1.50 5.59 6.57
CA ARG A 18 0.79 6.03 7.77
C ARG A 18 -0.64 6.48 7.46
N PHE A 19 -0.86 7.23 6.39
CA PHE A 19 -2.20 7.67 6.03
C PHE A 19 -3.12 6.48 5.74
N TYR A 20 -2.70 5.56 4.89
CA TYR A 20 -3.51 4.41 4.51
C TYR A 20 -3.73 3.44 5.69
N THR A 21 -2.75 3.24 6.58
CA THR A 21 -2.91 2.33 7.71
C THR A 21 -3.63 2.95 8.89
N GLU A 22 -3.28 4.18 9.28
CA GLU A 22 -3.79 4.80 10.50
C GLU A 22 -5.08 5.58 10.30
N LYS A 23 -5.31 6.13 9.09
CA LYS A 23 -6.53 6.91 8.81
C LYS A 23 -7.58 6.10 8.06
N LEU A 24 -7.15 5.27 7.12
CA LEU A 24 -8.06 4.46 6.30
C LEU A 24 -8.17 3.00 6.75
N GLY A 25 -7.37 2.57 7.73
CA GLY A 25 -7.46 1.24 8.31
C GLY A 25 -6.99 0.10 7.39
N PHE A 26 -6.24 0.41 6.32
CA PHE A 26 -5.65 -0.63 5.48
C PHE A 26 -4.50 -1.33 6.20
N VAL A 27 -4.20 -2.54 5.77
CA VAL A 27 -3.08 -3.33 6.29
C VAL A 27 -1.93 -3.31 5.31
N LYS A 28 -0.70 -3.28 5.83
CA LYS A 28 0.51 -3.34 5.00
C LYS A 28 0.66 -4.76 4.45
N LYS A 29 0.58 -4.91 3.13
CA LYS A 29 0.72 -6.20 2.43
C LYS A 29 2.16 -6.47 2.02
N SER A 30 2.86 -5.49 1.46
CA SER A 30 4.25 -5.63 1.04
C SER A 30 4.98 -4.31 1.15
N ASP A 31 6.21 -4.34 1.65
CA ASP A 31 7.04 -3.17 1.84
C ASP A 31 8.52 -3.58 1.78
N PHE A 32 9.15 -3.40 0.63
CA PHE A 32 10.55 -3.77 0.41
C PHE A 32 11.24 -2.81 -0.55
N SER A 33 12.56 -2.71 -0.43
CA SER A 33 13.39 -1.84 -1.27
C SER A 33 14.27 -2.67 -2.19
N ASN A 34 14.47 -2.18 -3.42
CA ASN A 34 15.37 -2.72 -4.41
C ASN A 34 16.17 -1.57 -5.05
N GLY A 35 17.38 -1.36 -4.55
CA GLY A 35 18.22 -0.22 -4.92
C GLY A 35 17.51 1.10 -4.59
N PRO A 36 17.37 2.04 -5.56
CA PRO A 36 16.73 3.33 -5.32
C PRO A 36 15.19 3.24 -5.28
N TYR A 37 14.61 2.08 -5.60
CA TYR A 37 13.16 1.90 -5.65
C TYR A 37 12.65 1.23 -4.38
N ARG A 38 11.46 1.63 -3.93
CA ARG A 38 10.72 0.98 -2.86
C ARG A 38 9.34 0.59 -3.35
N TRP A 39 8.99 -0.67 -3.17
CA TRP A 39 7.67 -1.20 -3.47
C TRP A 39 6.84 -1.22 -2.20
N LEU A 40 5.67 -0.57 -2.24
CA LEU A 40 4.73 -0.53 -1.13
C LEU A 40 3.33 -0.90 -1.61
N THR A 41 2.71 -1.88 -0.96
CA THR A 41 1.33 -2.27 -1.20
C THR A 41 0.59 -2.35 0.14
N VAL A 42 -0.59 -1.75 0.17
CA VAL A 42 -1.55 -1.82 1.26
C VAL A 42 -2.82 -2.50 0.76
N ALA A 43 -3.51 -3.23 1.62
CA ALA A 43 -4.71 -3.99 1.30
C ALA A 43 -5.85 -3.71 2.28
N SER A 44 -7.07 -4.05 1.87
CA SER A 44 -8.22 -4.04 2.78
C SER A 44 -8.01 -5.07 3.90
N PRO A 45 -8.35 -4.77 5.16
CA PRO A 45 -8.30 -5.76 6.24
C PRO A 45 -9.25 -6.95 6.01
N GLU A 46 -10.30 -6.79 5.21
CA GLU A 46 -11.25 -7.87 4.88
C GLU A 46 -10.70 -8.87 3.84
N GLU A 47 -9.77 -8.42 2.99
CA GLU A 47 -9.14 -9.24 1.95
C GLU A 47 -7.65 -8.88 1.86
N PRO A 48 -6.84 -9.23 2.88
CA PRO A 48 -5.44 -8.81 2.99
C PRO A 48 -4.55 -9.35 1.85
N GLU A 49 -4.97 -10.44 1.22
CA GLU A 49 -4.28 -11.05 0.08
C GLU A 49 -4.81 -10.60 -1.30
N GLY A 50 -5.94 -9.88 -1.35
CA GLY A 50 -6.58 -9.35 -2.56
C GLY A 50 -7.25 -10.35 -3.52
#